data_AF-A0A841ZMR1-F1
#
_entry.id   AF-A0A841ZMR1-F1
#
_cell.length_a   1.000
_cell.length_b   1.000
_cell.length_c   1.000
_cell.angle_alpha   90.00
_cell.angle_beta   90.00
_cell.angle_gamma   90.00
#
_symmetry.space_group_name_H-M   'P 1'
#
loop_
_entity.id
_entity.type
_entity.pdbx_description
1 polymer ?
#
loop_
_entity_poly.entity_id
_entity_poly.type
_entity_poly.pdbx_seq_one_letter_code
_entity_poly.pdbx_strand_id
1 'polypeptide(L)' 'MLHIIVVSLCILTLLQSLYFFIRKNLNMGVLFLLITAALFLISRIG' A
#
# COMPACT_ATOMS: atom_id res chain seq x y z
N MET A 1 -0.62 10.79 16.23
CA MET A 1 -1.56 9.67 15.97
C MET A 1 -1.75 9.41 14.48
N LEU A 2 -2.05 10.43 13.67
CA LEU A 2 -2.36 10.25 12.23
C LEU A 2 -1.19 9.64 11.42
N HIS A 3 0.05 10.09 11.66
CA HIS A 3 1.24 9.52 11.02
C HIS A 3 1.42 8.01 11.29
N ILE A 4 1.17 7.55 12.52
CA ILE A 4 1.28 6.12 12.89
C ILE A 4 0.21 5.29 12.18
N ILE A 5 -1.00 5.83 12.03
CA ILE A 5 -2.10 5.18 11.30
C ILE A 5 -1.76 5.07 9.81
N VAL A 6 -1.24 6.14 9.21
CA VAL A 6 -0.84 6.16 7.79
C VAL A 6 0.30 5.18 7.51
N VAL A 7 1.32 5.11 8.37
CA VAL A 7 2.41 4.14 8.24
C VAL A 7 1.90 2.70 8.37
N SER A 8 1.01 2.45 9.34
CA SER A 8 0.39 1.12 9.53
C SER A 8 -0.41 0.68 8.31
N LEU A 9 -1.20 1.60 7.73
CA LEU A 9 -1.94 1.37 6.48
C LEU A 9 -1.00 1.06 5.31
N CYS A 10 0.10 1.80 5.20
CA CYS A 10 1.09 1.59 4.14
C CYS A 10 1.73 0.20 4.19
N ILE A 11 2.02 -0.30 5.40
CA ILE A 11 2.58 -1.65 5.60
C ILE A 11 1.54 -2.72 5.22
N LEU A 12 0.29 -2.54 5.64
CA LEU A 12 -0.82 -3.44 5.31
C LEU A 12 -1.06 -3.52 3.79
N THR A 13 -1.11 -2.39 3.09
CA THR A 13 -1.35 -2.36 1.64
C THR A 13 -0.17 -2.95 0.85
N LEU A 14 1.06 -2.80 1.35
CA LEU A 14 2.25 -3.41 0.77
C LEU A 14 2.24 -4.94 0.92
N LEU A 15 1.85 -5.44 2.09
CA LEU A 15 1.69 -6.88 2.32
C LEU A 15 0.57 -7.46 1.45
N GLN A 16 -0.54 -6.73 1.28
CA GLN A 16 -1.64 -7.11 0.41
C GLN A 16 -1.19 -7.19 -1.07
N SER A 17 -0.40 -6.22 -1.52
CA SER A 17 0.21 -6.21 -2.86
C SER A 17 1.02 -7.49 -3.09
N LEU A 18 1.95 -7.82 -2.18
CA LEU A 18 2.77 -9.04 -2.26
C LEU A 18 1.91 -10.30 -2.36
N TYR A 19 0.85 -10.39 -1.56
CA TYR A 19 -0.10 -11.52 -1.62
C TYR A 19 -0.74 -11.67 -3.01
N PHE A 20 -1.19 -10.57 -3.62
CA PHE A 20 -1.78 -10.61 -4.97
C PHE A 20 -0.77 -10.99 -6.06
N PHE A 21 0.50 -10.56 -5.93
CA PHE A 21 1.57 -10.99 -6.82
C PHE A 21 1.84 -12.49 -6.71
N ILE A 22 1.89 -13.06 -5.49
CA ILE A 22 2.05 -14.50 -5.27
C ILE A 22 0.90 -15.28 -5.91
N ARG A 23 -0.33 -14.76 -5.80
CA ARG A 23 -1.53 -15.37 -6.42
C ARG A 23 -1.61 -15.17 -7.93
N LYS A 24 -0.58 -14.61 -8.58
CA LYS A 24 -0.52 -14.23 -10.01
C LYS A 24 -1.67 -13.31 -10.45
N ASN A 25 -2.30 -12.60 -9.51
CA ASN A 25 -3.37 -11.66 -9.82
C ASN A 25 -2.76 -10.26 -10.02
N LEU A 26 -2.04 -10.11 -11.13
CA LEU A 26 -1.23 -8.94 -11.42
C LEU A 26 -2.05 -7.64 -11.46
N ASN A 27 -3.28 -7.67 -12.00
CA ASN A 27 -4.15 -6.49 -12.01
C ASN A 27 -4.45 -5.97 -10.60
N MET A 28 -4.79 -6.86 -9.67
CA MET A 28 -5.07 -6.46 -8.28
C MET A 28 -3.80 -6.09 -7.52
N GLY A 29 -2.68 -6.76 -7.81
CA GLY A 29 -1.37 -6.43 -7.23
C GLY A 29 -0.90 -5.02 -7.62
N VAL A 30 -1.00 -4.67 -8.91
CA VAL A 30 -0.66 -3.32 -9.42
C VAL A 30 -1.57 -2.26 -8.79
N LEU A 31 -2.87 -2.54 -8.63
CA LEU A 31 -3.81 -1.61 -8.02
C LEU A 31 -3.46 -1.33 -6.55
N PHE A 32 -3.10 -2.35 -5.77
CA PHE A 32 -2.61 -2.16 -4.40
C PHE A 32 -1.26 -1.45 -4.32
N LEU A 33 -0.39 -1.64 -5.31
CA LEU A 33 0.89 -0.95 -5.40
C LEU A 33 0.70 0.56 -5.65
N LEU A 34 -0.23 0.93 -6.54
CA LEU A 34 -0.63 2.33 -6.77
C LEU A 34 -1.23 2.98 -5.52
N ILE A 35 -2.10 2.27 -4.80
CA ILE A 35 -2.69 2.75 -3.53
C ILE A 35 -1.58 2.97 -2.49
N THR A 36 -0.64 2.03 -2.36
CA THR A 36 0.49 2.14 -1.43
C THR A 36 1.38 3.35 -1.78
N ALA A 37 1.65 3.60 -3.06
CA ALA A 37 2.42 4.75 -3.51
C ALA A 37 1.70 6.09 -3.21
N ALA A 38 0.39 6.16 -3.40
CA ALA A 38 -0.42 7.33 -3.07
C ALA A 38 -0.42 7.60 -1.55
N LEU A 39 -0.61 6.58 -0.73
CA LEU A 39 -0.53 6.68 0.74
C LEU A 39 0.85 7.14 1.21
N PHE A 40 1.92 6.65 0.58
CA PHE A 40 3.29 7.04 0.91
C PHE A 40 3.56 8.52 0.58
N LEU A 41 3.07 9.01 -0.56
CA LEU A 41 3.14 10.43 -0.93
C LEU A 41 2.38 11.32 0.07
N ILE A 42 1.15 10.92 0.45
CA ILE A 42 0.36 11.65 1.45
C ILE A 42 1.08 11.67 2.80
N SER A 43 1.72 10.56 3.20
CA SER A 43 2.50 10.48 4.43
C SER A 43 3.72 11.42 4.47
N ARG A 44 4.23 11.88 3.32
CA ARG A 44 5.38 12.78 3.21
C ARG A 44 5.00 14.25 3.17
N ILE A 45 3.74 14.55 2.89
CA ILE A 45 3.21 15.91 2.74
C ILE A 45 2.67 16.46 4.08
N GLY A 46 2.34 15.59 5.02
CA GLY A 46 1.85 15.95 6.37
C GLY A 46 2.89 15.93 7.47
#